data_AF-A0A6J4FCY3-F1
#
_entry.id   AF-A0A6J4FCY3-F1
#
_cell.length_a   1.000
_cell.length_b   1.000
_cell.length_c   1.000
_cell.angle_alpha   90.00
_cell.angle_beta   90.00
_cell.angle_gamma   90.00
#
_symmetry.space_group_name_H-M   'P 1'
#
loop_
_entity.id
_entity.type
_entity.pdbx_description
1 polymer ?
#
loop_
_entity_poly.entity_id
_entity_poly.type
_entity_poly.pdbx_seq_one_letter_code
_entity_poly.pdbx_strand_id
1 'polypeptide(L)'
;MENRFHSAIAARSLNPQDSELIMAQDGNVTVYYSPFDYVRPTARVVIVGITPGAQQSGNALAAAHNALKRGASLEDALRSAKDYASFSGAMRSNLVAMLDHVGVAQWLGIPSTASLWAENLHLAHFTSVLRYPVFVGGKDYSGSSPDMLAHPLLRQQIDNWFGRELEQLPNALWVPLGDKVAKVLSSVAALKGLSPRVLDGLPHPSGANAERISYFLGRKAREALSPKTNAAKIDSAKIRATSTMRALLAV
;
A
#
# COMPACT_ATOMS: atom_id res chain seq x y z
N MET A 1 -22.21 -9.90 -2.72
CA MET A 1 -22.06 -8.84 -1.70
C MET A 1 -21.61 -7.52 -2.32
N GLU A 2 -20.71 -7.53 -3.32
CA GLU A 2 -20.17 -6.34 -4.00
C GLU A 2 -21.20 -5.47 -4.76
N ASN A 3 -22.24 -6.08 -5.33
CA ASN A 3 -23.21 -5.37 -6.19
C ASN A 3 -23.90 -4.18 -5.49
N ARG A 4 -24.14 -4.25 -4.17
CA ARG A 4 -24.77 -3.14 -3.43
C ARG A 4 -23.88 -1.90 -3.35
N PHE A 5 -22.56 -2.08 -3.18
CA PHE A 5 -21.65 -0.96 -3.03
C PHE A 5 -21.44 -0.24 -4.36
N HIS A 6 -21.29 -0.99 -5.45
CA HIS A 6 -21.19 -0.40 -6.78
C HIS A 6 -22.45 0.37 -7.16
N SER A 7 -23.63 -0.15 -6.81
CA SER A 7 -24.90 0.55 -7.00
C SER A 7 -24.97 1.85 -6.19
N ALA A 8 -24.56 1.82 -4.91
CA ALA A 8 -24.53 3.01 -4.06
C ALA A 8 -23.56 4.08 -4.60
N ILE A 9 -22.35 3.66 -5.03
CA ILE A 9 -21.35 4.55 -5.64
C ILE A 9 -21.86 5.13 -6.96
N ALA A 10 -22.58 4.35 -7.78
CA ALA A 10 -23.15 4.87 -9.02
C ALA A 10 -24.25 5.91 -8.76
N ALA A 11 -25.09 5.68 -7.74
CA ALA A 11 -26.25 6.50 -7.45
C ALA A 11 -25.89 7.90 -6.93
N ARG A 12 -24.84 8.03 -6.09
CA ARG A 12 -24.47 9.32 -5.47
C ARG A 12 -23.00 9.38 -5.05
N SER A 13 -22.52 10.60 -4.83
CA SER A 13 -21.24 10.82 -4.16
C SER A 13 -21.33 10.37 -2.70
N LEU A 14 -20.36 9.57 -2.26
CA LEU A 14 -20.30 9.00 -0.91
C LEU A 14 -19.02 9.44 -0.19
N ASN A 15 -19.13 9.60 1.12
CA ASN A 15 -18.03 9.78 2.04
C ASN A 15 -17.46 8.42 2.48
N PRO A 16 -16.16 8.38 2.86
CA PRO A 16 -15.48 7.14 3.28
C PRO A 16 -16.12 6.33 4.41
N GLN A 17 -16.95 6.98 5.25
CA GLN A 17 -17.59 6.38 6.43
C GLN A 17 -19.13 6.37 6.32
N ASP A 18 -19.68 6.48 5.09
CA ASP A 18 -21.12 6.30 4.90
C ASP A 18 -21.56 4.89 5.32
N SER A 19 -22.67 4.79 6.06
CA SER A 19 -23.16 3.53 6.63
C SER A 19 -23.49 2.47 5.56
N GLU A 20 -23.91 2.91 4.36
CA GLU A 20 -24.14 2.04 3.22
C GLU A 20 -22.88 1.30 2.76
N LEU A 21 -21.69 1.84 3.06
CA LEU A 21 -20.40 1.24 2.72
C LEU A 21 -19.90 0.27 3.79
N ILE A 22 -20.55 0.13 4.96
CA ILE A 22 -20.08 -0.78 6.01
C ILE A 22 -20.07 -2.22 5.47
N MET A 23 -18.90 -2.84 5.46
CA MET A 23 -18.71 -4.25 5.10
C MET A 23 -18.82 -5.14 6.33
N ALA A 24 -18.24 -4.71 7.45
CA ALA A 24 -18.21 -5.45 8.70
C ALA A 24 -17.86 -4.53 9.87
N GLN A 25 -18.29 -4.91 11.06
CA GLN A 25 -18.01 -4.19 12.30
C GLN A 25 -17.82 -5.18 13.44
N ASP A 26 -16.84 -4.91 14.31
CA ASP A 26 -16.60 -5.63 15.55
C ASP A 26 -16.15 -4.63 16.62
N GLY A 27 -17.03 -4.39 17.61
CA GLY A 27 -16.87 -3.33 18.59
C GLY A 27 -16.64 -1.95 17.94
N ASN A 28 -15.50 -1.34 18.23
CA ASN A 28 -15.11 -0.04 17.70
C ASN A 28 -14.37 -0.11 16.35
N VAL A 29 -14.11 -1.30 15.82
CA VAL A 29 -13.46 -1.52 14.52
C VAL A 29 -14.54 -1.62 13.45
N THR A 30 -14.48 -0.77 12.43
CA THR A 30 -15.39 -0.82 11.28
C THR A 30 -14.61 -0.84 9.98
N VAL A 31 -14.99 -1.76 9.09
CA VAL A 31 -14.43 -1.88 7.74
C VAL A 31 -15.46 -1.35 6.76
N TYR A 32 -15.06 -0.37 5.95
CA TYR A 32 -15.92 0.23 4.92
C TYR A 32 -15.43 -0.15 3.54
N TYR A 33 -16.34 -0.39 2.63
CA TYR A 33 -16.03 -0.62 1.23
C TYR A 33 -15.47 0.65 0.60
N SER A 34 -14.45 0.47 -0.24
CA SER A 34 -13.92 1.48 -1.13
C SER A 34 -13.30 0.77 -2.33
N PRO A 35 -13.38 1.31 -3.56
CA PRO A 35 -13.09 0.59 -4.80
C PRO A 35 -11.59 0.32 -5.04
N PHE A 36 -11.01 -0.52 -4.20
CA PHE A 36 -9.61 -1.00 -4.25
C PHE A 36 -9.52 -2.46 -4.71
N ASP A 37 -10.56 -2.99 -5.35
CA ASP A 37 -10.69 -4.39 -5.75
C ASP A 37 -9.74 -4.79 -6.88
N TYR A 38 -9.44 -3.87 -7.80
CA TYR A 38 -8.65 -4.15 -8.99
C TYR A 38 -7.26 -4.66 -8.62
N VAL A 39 -6.91 -5.87 -9.07
CA VAL A 39 -5.56 -6.44 -8.95
C VAL A 39 -4.89 -6.36 -10.30
N ARG A 40 -3.65 -5.86 -10.33
CA ARG A 40 -2.90 -5.74 -11.58
C ARG A 40 -2.01 -6.96 -11.80
N PRO A 41 -2.40 -7.92 -12.68
CA PRO A 41 -1.70 -9.21 -12.81
C PRO A 41 -0.30 -9.08 -13.44
N THR A 42 -0.05 -8.01 -14.18
CA THR A 42 1.24 -7.73 -14.84
C THR A 42 2.26 -7.04 -13.94
N ALA A 43 1.91 -6.77 -12.68
CA ALA A 43 2.75 -5.98 -11.80
C ALA A 43 4.07 -6.70 -11.49
N ARG A 44 5.17 -5.96 -11.64
CA ARG A 44 6.52 -6.38 -11.24
C ARG A 44 6.91 -5.86 -9.87
N VAL A 45 6.29 -4.77 -9.40
CA VAL A 45 6.47 -4.21 -8.05
C VAL A 45 5.11 -4.09 -7.38
N VAL A 46 5.02 -4.51 -6.12
CA VAL A 46 3.83 -4.34 -5.29
C VAL A 46 4.16 -3.46 -4.09
N ILE A 47 3.51 -2.29 -3.98
CA ILE A 47 3.66 -1.41 -2.83
C ILE A 47 2.53 -1.70 -1.84
N VAL A 48 2.89 -2.01 -0.59
CA VAL A 48 1.93 -2.47 0.42
C VAL A 48 1.85 -1.48 1.59
N GLY A 49 0.67 -0.91 1.80
CA GLY A 49 0.32 -0.11 2.98
C GLY A 49 -0.39 -0.92 4.08
N ILE A 50 -0.84 -0.23 5.13
CA ILE A 50 -1.61 -0.82 6.23
C ILE A 50 -3.07 -1.02 5.80
N THR A 51 -3.76 0.09 5.54
CA THR A 51 -5.14 0.19 5.06
C THR A 51 -5.28 1.56 4.38
N PRO A 52 -6.17 1.73 3.38
CA PRO A 52 -6.44 3.06 2.84
C PRO A 52 -7.05 3.98 3.90
N GLY A 53 -6.48 5.17 4.09
CA GLY A 53 -7.05 6.18 4.99
C GLY A 53 -8.26 6.91 4.38
N ALA A 54 -8.95 7.73 5.17
CA ALA A 54 -10.15 8.47 4.76
C ALA A 54 -9.95 9.24 3.44
N GLN A 55 -8.84 9.97 3.29
CA GLN A 55 -8.58 10.73 2.06
C GLN A 55 -8.43 9.82 0.83
N GLN A 56 -7.72 8.69 0.97
CA GLN A 56 -7.54 7.74 -0.13
C GLN A 56 -8.87 7.10 -0.51
N SER A 57 -9.67 6.71 0.50
CA SER A 57 -11.00 6.17 0.29
C SER A 57 -11.92 7.17 -0.43
N GLY A 58 -11.92 8.44 -0.02
CA GLY A 58 -12.75 9.48 -0.63
C GLY A 58 -12.36 9.72 -2.08
N ASN A 59 -11.06 9.76 -2.36
CA ASN A 59 -10.55 9.87 -3.73
C ASN A 59 -10.97 8.67 -4.60
N ALA A 60 -10.91 7.45 -4.06
CA ALA A 60 -11.30 6.23 -4.78
C ALA A 60 -12.81 6.22 -5.10
N LEU A 61 -13.65 6.55 -4.10
CA LEU A 61 -15.11 6.66 -4.27
C LEU A 61 -15.48 7.72 -5.31
N ALA A 62 -14.86 8.90 -5.25
CA ALA A 62 -15.10 9.97 -6.21
C ALA A 62 -14.68 9.59 -7.64
N ALA A 63 -13.52 8.95 -7.80
CA ALA A 63 -13.04 8.48 -9.10
C ALA A 63 -13.98 7.41 -9.69
N ALA A 64 -14.38 6.42 -8.90
CA ALA A 64 -15.33 5.39 -9.33
C ALA A 64 -16.70 5.97 -9.69
N HIS A 65 -17.27 6.84 -8.83
CA HIS A 65 -18.55 7.51 -9.11
C HIS A 65 -18.51 8.26 -10.44
N ASN A 66 -17.46 9.06 -10.65
CA ASN A 66 -17.29 9.84 -11.87
C ASN A 66 -17.11 8.98 -13.12
N ALA A 67 -16.39 7.85 -13.01
CA ALA A 67 -16.21 6.91 -14.12
C ALA A 67 -17.55 6.24 -14.50
N LEU A 68 -18.27 5.71 -13.51
CA LEU A 68 -19.58 5.07 -13.71
C LEU A 68 -20.61 6.05 -14.29
N LYS A 69 -20.64 7.29 -13.79
CA LYS A 69 -21.53 8.35 -14.29
C LYS A 69 -21.27 8.69 -15.77
N ARG A 70 -20.04 8.50 -16.26
CA ARG A 70 -19.67 8.67 -17.67
C ARG A 70 -19.93 7.43 -18.53
N GLY A 71 -20.54 6.38 -17.98
CA GLY A 71 -20.82 5.13 -18.69
C GLY A 71 -19.62 4.20 -18.82
N ALA A 72 -18.55 4.39 -18.03
CA ALA A 72 -17.44 3.45 -17.99
C ALA A 72 -17.90 2.10 -17.45
N SER A 73 -17.21 1.02 -17.85
CA SER A 73 -17.42 -0.29 -17.26
C SER A 73 -17.06 -0.27 -15.76
N LEU A 74 -17.62 -1.22 -15.00
CA LEU A 74 -17.25 -1.37 -13.59
C LEU A 74 -15.74 -1.63 -13.43
N GLU A 75 -15.15 -2.46 -14.28
CA GLU A 75 -13.72 -2.74 -14.25
C GLU A 75 -12.89 -1.46 -14.46
N ASP A 76 -13.26 -0.63 -15.44
CA ASP A 76 -12.59 0.65 -15.70
C ASP A 76 -12.74 1.62 -14.53
N ALA A 77 -13.91 1.65 -13.89
CA ALA A 77 -14.14 2.47 -12.71
C ALA A 77 -13.26 2.04 -11.52
N LEU A 78 -13.16 0.73 -11.26
CA LEU A 78 -12.30 0.17 -10.21
C LEU A 78 -10.81 0.40 -10.49
N ARG A 79 -10.39 0.24 -11.75
CA ARG A 79 -9.03 0.55 -12.22
C ARG A 79 -8.72 2.04 -12.00
N SER A 80 -9.57 2.93 -12.48
CA SER A 80 -9.41 4.38 -12.31
C SER A 80 -9.37 4.80 -10.84
N ALA A 81 -10.18 4.18 -9.98
CA ALA A 81 -10.20 4.47 -8.56
C ALA A 81 -8.89 4.10 -7.88
N LYS A 82 -8.37 2.90 -8.15
CA LYS A 82 -7.09 2.45 -7.60
C LYS A 82 -5.93 3.34 -8.04
N ASP A 83 -5.90 3.71 -9.32
CA ASP A 83 -4.80 4.51 -9.89
C ASP A 83 -4.78 5.94 -9.31
N TYR A 84 -5.96 6.55 -9.10
CA TYR A 84 -6.07 7.91 -8.56
C TYR A 84 -5.81 7.99 -7.04
N ALA A 85 -6.26 6.99 -6.27
CA ALA A 85 -6.24 7.03 -4.81
C ALA A 85 -4.92 6.54 -4.17
N SER A 86 -4.05 5.89 -4.94
CA SER A 86 -2.85 5.25 -4.40
C SER A 86 -1.68 6.22 -4.26
N PHE A 87 -1.22 6.42 -3.01
CA PHE A 87 0.01 7.15 -2.65
C PHE A 87 0.20 8.47 -3.41
N SER A 88 -0.65 9.47 -3.13
CA SER A 88 -0.61 10.79 -3.77
C SER A 88 0.24 11.81 -2.98
N GLY A 89 0.55 12.95 -3.62
CA GLY A 89 1.22 14.09 -2.99
C GLY A 89 2.64 13.80 -2.50
N ALA A 90 3.03 14.42 -1.37
CA ALA A 90 4.37 14.31 -0.79
C ALA A 90 4.77 12.87 -0.41
N MET A 91 3.80 11.99 -0.18
CA MET A 91 4.08 10.58 0.07
C MET A 91 4.64 9.89 -1.18
N ARG A 92 4.13 10.26 -2.36
CA ARG A 92 4.63 9.75 -3.64
C ARG A 92 6.08 10.14 -3.88
N SER A 93 6.41 11.42 -3.73
CA SER A 93 7.76 11.93 -3.99
C SER A 93 8.80 11.29 -3.07
N ASN A 94 8.45 11.08 -1.79
CA ASN A 94 9.30 10.36 -0.85
C ASN A 94 9.51 8.89 -1.25
N LEU A 95 8.43 8.20 -1.65
CA LEU A 95 8.50 6.80 -2.06
C LEU A 95 9.35 6.64 -3.33
N VAL A 96 9.12 7.47 -4.35
CA VAL A 96 9.92 7.51 -5.58
C VAL A 96 11.40 7.70 -5.25
N ALA A 97 11.73 8.70 -4.42
CA ALA A 97 13.11 8.96 -4.06
C ALA A 97 13.79 7.75 -3.39
N MET A 98 13.08 7.04 -2.51
CA MET A 98 13.63 5.86 -1.83
C MET A 98 13.76 4.64 -2.75
N LEU A 99 12.78 4.40 -3.62
CA LEU A 99 12.80 3.29 -4.58
C LEU A 99 13.91 3.47 -5.62
N ASP A 100 14.07 4.68 -6.15
CA ASP A 100 15.13 5.02 -7.10
C ASP A 100 16.50 4.89 -6.43
N HIS A 101 16.63 5.38 -5.19
CA HIS A 101 17.88 5.33 -4.43
C HIS A 101 18.40 3.92 -4.16
N VAL A 102 17.51 2.93 -4.03
CA VAL A 102 17.93 1.53 -3.85
C VAL A 102 18.03 0.75 -5.17
N GLY A 103 17.70 1.36 -6.31
CA GLY A 103 17.89 0.78 -7.64
C GLY A 103 16.66 0.05 -8.22
N VAL A 104 15.44 0.30 -7.71
CA VAL A 104 14.23 -0.34 -8.25
C VAL A 104 13.98 0.08 -9.71
N ALA A 105 14.19 1.36 -10.04
CA ALA A 105 14.05 1.86 -11.42
C ALA A 105 14.98 1.11 -12.39
N GLN A 106 16.25 0.93 -11.99
CA GLN A 106 17.24 0.18 -12.77
C GLN A 106 16.79 -1.27 -13.00
N TRP A 107 16.32 -1.97 -11.96
CA TRP A 107 15.83 -3.34 -12.07
C TRP A 107 14.59 -3.49 -12.98
N LEU A 108 13.76 -2.45 -13.02
CA LEU A 108 12.60 -2.39 -13.90
C LEU A 108 12.95 -2.00 -15.34
N GLY A 109 14.15 -1.47 -15.59
CA GLY A 109 14.53 -0.94 -16.91
C GLY A 109 13.83 0.37 -17.26
N ILE A 110 13.45 1.16 -16.25
CA ILE A 110 12.77 2.45 -16.41
C ILE A 110 13.64 3.59 -15.87
N PRO A 111 13.51 4.84 -16.38
CA PRO A 111 14.36 5.96 -15.92
C PRO A 111 14.15 6.33 -14.45
N SER A 112 12.93 6.20 -13.96
CA SER A 112 12.55 6.47 -12.56
C SER A 112 11.26 5.75 -12.21
N THR A 113 11.12 5.33 -10.96
CA THR A 113 9.88 4.81 -10.41
C THR A 113 8.75 5.85 -10.34
N ALA A 114 9.02 7.13 -10.60
CA ALA A 114 7.97 8.13 -10.81
C ALA A 114 6.95 7.70 -11.89
N SER A 115 7.43 7.05 -12.95
CA SER A 115 6.58 6.57 -14.06
C SER A 115 5.63 5.44 -13.66
N LEU A 116 5.78 4.82 -12.48
CA LEU A 116 4.83 3.83 -11.95
C LEU A 116 3.45 4.41 -11.62
N TRP A 117 3.31 5.74 -11.60
CA TRP A 117 2.01 6.43 -11.50
C TRP A 117 1.56 7.05 -12.83
N ALA A 118 2.24 6.74 -13.93
CA ALA A 118 1.97 7.28 -15.26
C ALA A 118 2.20 6.20 -16.33
N GLU A 119 3.23 6.32 -17.18
CA GLU A 119 3.42 5.50 -18.38
C GLU A 119 3.66 4.02 -18.06
N ASN A 120 4.34 3.74 -16.93
CA ASN A 120 4.72 2.40 -16.49
C ASN A 120 3.82 1.87 -15.36
N LEU A 121 2.62 2.44 -15.22
CA LEU A 121 1.63 2.01 -14.22
C LEU A 121 1.28 0.51 -14.32
N HIS A 122 1.39 -0.07 -15.52
CA HIS A 122 1.20 -1.51 -15.73
C HIS A 122 2.19 -2.39 -14.94
N LEU A 123 3.35 -1.84 -14.51
CA LEU A 123 4.38 -2.52 -13.71
C LEU A 123 4.13 -2.47 -12.20
N ALA A 124 3.21 -1.63 -11.72
CA ALA A 124 2.99 -1.42 -10.30
C ALA A 124 1.58 -1.84 -9.85
N HIS A 125 1.53 -2.62 -8.78
CA HIS A 125 0.30 -2.86 -8.02
C HIS A 125 0.38 -2.12 -6.69
N PHE A 126 -0.67 -1.39 -6.34
CA PHE A 126 -0.80 -0.69 -5.07
C PHE A 126 -1.86 -1.39 -4.23
N THR A 127 -1.48 -1.79 -3.02
CA THR A 127 -2.37 -2.53 -2.13
C THR A 127 -2.09 -2.21 -0.67
N SER A 128 -2.89 -2.81 0.21
CA SER A 128 -2.76 -2.75 1.66
C SER A 128 -2.99 -4.13 2.24
N VAL A 129 -2.37 -4.43 3.39
CA VAL A 129 -2.64 -5.70 4.10
C VAL A 129 -4.11 -5.84 4.47
N LEU A 130 -4.76 -4.73 4.79
CA LEU A 130 -6.20 -4.59 4.88
C LEU A 130 -6.68 -3.80 3.66
N ARG A 131 -7.17 -4.51 2.63
CA ARG A 131 -7.53 -3.93 1.33
C ARG A 131 -8.47 -2.74 1.44
N TYR A 132 -9.45 -2.82 2.34
CA TYR A 132 -10.48 -1.81 2.51
C TYR A 132 -10.20 -0.91 3.72
N PRO A 133 -10.67 0.35 3.70
CA PRO A 133 -10.55 1.29 4.81
C PRO A 133 -11.02 0.71 6.14
N VAL A 134 -10.16 0.76 7.14
CA VAL A 134 -10.46 0.38 8.52
C VAL A 134 -10.40 1.60 9.42
N PHE A 135 -11.46 1.80 10.20
CA PHE A 135 -11.55 2.84 11.22
C PHE A 135 -11.69 2.23 12.60
N VAL A 136 -11.05 2.84 13.59
CA VAL A 136 -11.18 2.48 15.01
C VAL A 136 -11.72 3.69 15.76
N GLY A 137 -12.96 3.59 16.25
CA GLY A 137 -13.66 4.72 16.87
C GLY A 137 -13.79 5.93 15.91
N GLY A 138 -14.02 5.67 14.63
CA GLY A 138 -14.19 6.70 13.58
C GLY A 138 -12.91 7.36 13.06
N LYS A 139 -11.73 6.92 13.53
CA LYS A 139 -10.41 7.43 13.12
C LYS A 139 -9.66 6.42 12.26
N ASP A 140 -8.82 6.90 11.36
CA ASP A 140 -7.95 6.06 10.52
C ASP A 140 -7.17 5.05 11.38
N TYR A 141 -7.22 3.78 11.01
CA TYR A 141 -6.49 2.73 11.70
C TYR A 141 -4.99 2.76 11.38
N SER A 142 -4.15 2.72 12.41
CA SER A 142 -2.69 2.85 12.31
C SER A 142 -1.91 1.52 12.38
N GLY A 143 -2.61 0.38 12.35
CA GLY A 143 -1.99 -0.94 12.25
C GLY A 143 -1.58 -1.62 13.56
N SER A 144 -1.94 -1.08 14.75
CA SER A 144 -1.50 -1.67 16.04
C SER A 144 -2.53 -1.83 17.13
N SER A 145 -3.65 -1.10 17.08
CA SER A 145 -4.65 -1.16 18.16
C SER A 145 -6.04 -1.22 17.52
N PRO A 146 -6.60 -2.42 17.31
CA PRO A 146 -6.07 -3.75 17.71
C PRO A 146 -4.92 -4.25 16.81
N ASP A 147 -4.23 -5.36 17.15
CA ASP A 147 -3.22 -5.98 16.27
C ASP A 147 -3.90 -6.68 15.07
N MET A 148 -3.35 -6.49 13.87
CA MET A 148 -3.95 -6.97 12.61
C MET A 148 -4.07 -8.49 12.51
N LEU A 149 -3.13 -9.24 13.09
CA LEU A 149 -3.10 -10.70 13.00
C LEU A 149 -3.87 -11.36 14.14
N ALA A 150 -3.98 -10.70 15.29
CA ALA A 150 -4.70 -11.20 16.46
C ALA A 150 -6.20 -10.88 16.45
N HIS A 151 -6.62 -9.79 15.82
CA HIS A 151 -8.04 -9.41 15.78
C HIS A 151 -8.81 -10.23 14.73
N PRO A 152 -9.87 -10.98 15.09
CA PRO A 152 -10.56 -11.90 14.18
C PRO A 152 -11.05 -11.24 12.89
N LEU A 153 -11.73 -10.08 12.99
CA LEU A 153 -12.23 -9.37 11.82
C LEU A 153 -11.11 -8.93 10.86
N LEU A 154 -10.01 -8.37 11.39
CA LEU A 154 -8.89 -7.90 10.56
C LEU A 154 -8.14 -9.08 9.94
N ARG A 155 -7.98 -10.16 10.70
CA ARG A 155 -7.36 -11.38 10.21
C ARG A 155 -8.15 -11.97 9.04
N GLN A 156 -9.48 -12.02 9.16
CA GLN A 156 -10.35 -12.47 8.08
C GLN A 156 -10.19 -11.61 6.81
N GLN A 157 -10.04 -10.28 6.93
CA GLN A 157 -9.77 -9.41 5.79
C GLN A 157 -8.42 -9.74 5.12
N ILE A 158 -7.37 -9.98 5.92
CA ILE A 158 -6.04 -10.35 5.39
C ILE A 158 -6.13 -11.67 4.62
N ASP A 159 -6.77 -12.68 5.19
CA ASP A 159 -6.85 -14.02 4.61
C ASP A 159 -7.70 -14.03 3.31
N ASN A 160 -8.78 -13.24 3.28
CA ASN A 160 -9.67 -13.13 2.11
C ASN A 160 -9.05 -12.41 0.93
N TRP A 161 -8.19 -11.42 1.17
CA TRP A 161 -7.76 -10.47 0.14
C TRP A 161 -6.25 -10.48 -0.07
N PHE A 162 -5.48 -10.07 0.93
CA PHE A 162 -4.04 -9.89 0.80
C PHE A 162 -3.31 -11.22 0.52
N GLY A 163 -3.74 -12.29 1.18
CA GLY A 163 -3.18 -13.62 0.94
C GLY A 163 -3.35 -14.10 -0.51
N ARG A 164 -4.49 -13.78 -1.16
CA ARG A 164 -4.74 -14.15 -2.56
C ARG A 164 -3.91 -13.31 -3.53
N GLU A 165 -3.72 -12.02 -3.24
CA GLU A 165 -2.84 -11.16 -4.04
C GLU A 165 -1.38 -11.66 -4.01
N LEU A 166 -0.93 -12.18 -2.86
CA LEU A 166 0.38 -12.78 -2.71
C LEU A 166 0.59 -13.98 -3.64
N GLU A 167 -0.43 -14.83 -3.79
CA GLU A 167 -0.42 -16.01 -4.68
C GLU A 167 -0.47 -15.62 -6.16
N GLN A 168 -1.20 -14.55 -6.51
CA GLN A 168 -1.38 -14.09 -7.90
C GLN A 168 -0.14 -13.40 -8.49
N LEU A 169 0.75 -12.87 -7.65
CA LEU A 169 1.92 -12.11 -8.06
C LEU A 169 3.23 -12.74 -7.53
N PRO A 170 3.52 -14.01 -7.85
CA PRO A 170 4.63 -14.77 -7.25
C PRO A 170 6.01 -14.22 -7.64
N ASN A 171 6.10 -13.54 -8.79
CA ASN A 171 7.37 -13.02 -9.33
C ASN A 171 7.62 -11.54 -9.01
N ALA A 172 6.66 -10.86 -8.36
CA ALA A 172 6.77 -9.45 -8.08
C ALA A 172 7.71 -9.17 -6.89
N LEU A 173 8.29 -7.97 -6.89
CA LEU A 173 9.01 -7.40 -5.76
C LEU A 173 8.02 -6.72 -4.82
N TRP A 174 7.84 -7.28 -3.63
CA TRP A 174 6.94 -6.76 -2.61
C TRP A 174 7.65 -5.74 -1.72
N VAL A 175 7.10 -4.54 -1.62
CA VAL A 175 7.65 -3.41 -0.87
C VAL A 175 6.71 -3.07 0.30
N PRO A 176 6.90 -3.67 1.49
CA PRO A 176 6.12 -3.34 2.67
C PRO A 176 6.50 -1.97 3.21
N LEU A 177 5.51 -1.09 3.41
CA LEU A 177 5.73 0.23 3.98
C LEU A 177 5.67 0.17 5.52
N GLY A 178 6.82 -0.17 6.11
CA GLY A 178 7.05 -0.17 7.56
C GLY A 178 6.91 -1.53 8.26
N ASP A 179 7.47 -1.62 9.46
CA ASP A 179 7.67 -2.88 10.21
C ASP A 179 6.38 -3.70 10.41
N LYS A 180 5.24 -3.03 10.62
CA LYS A 180 3.94 -3.69 10.82
C LYS A 180 3.46 -4.43 9.57
N VAL A 181 3.62 -3.80 8.40
CA VAL A 181 3.25 -4.39 7.11
C VAL A 181 4.19 -5.54 6.78
N ALA A 182 5.49 -5.37 7.00
CA ALA A 182 6.50 -6.41 6.80
C ALA A 182 6.22 -7.66 7.65
N LYS A 183 5.83 -7.48 8.93
CA LYS A 183 5.42 -8.57 9.82
C LYS A 183 4.23 -9.36 9.26
N VAL A 184 3.16 -8.67 8.84
CA VAL A 184 1.97 -9.32 8.26
C VAL A 184 2.32 -10.07 6.99
N LEU A 185 3.09 -9.45 6.09
CA LEU A 185 3.54 -10.07 4.85
C LEU A 185 4.31 -11.37 5.13
N SER A 186 5.29 -11.32 6.03
CA SER A 186 6.06 -12.50 6.43
C SER A 186 5.18 -13.60 7.02
N SER A 187 4.23 -13.26 7.90
CA SER A 187 3.32 -14.24 8.51
C SER A 187 2.40 -14.90 7.46
N VAL A 188 1.82 -14.12 6.55
CA VAL A 188 0.93 -14.63 5.50
C VAL A 188 1.71 -15.48 4.50
N ALA A 189 2.90 -15.05 4.09
CA ALA A 189 3.77 -15.82 3.20
C ALA A 189 4.13 -17.19 3.82
N ALA A 190 4.56 -17.21 5.09
CA ALA A 190 4.91 -18.43 5.79
C ALA A 190 3.73 -19.41 5.89
N LEU A 191 2.53 -18.92 6.24
CA LEU A 191 1.33 -19.75 6.34
C LEU A 191 0.91 -20.36 5.00
N LYS A 192 1.22 -19.69 3.88
CA LYS A 192 0.92 -20.16 2.53
C LYS A 192 2.07 -20.93 1.88
N GLY A 193 3.20 -21.10 2.57
CA GLY A 193 4.39 -21.72 1.98
C GLY A 193 5.01 -20.91 0.83
N LEU A 194 4.79 -19.60 0.81
CA LEU A 194 5.29 -18.69 -0.23
C LEU A 194 6.62 -18.07 0.18
N SER A 195 7.49 -17.83 -0.80
CA SER A 195 8.77 -17.13 -0.63
C SER A 195 8.84 -15.91 -1.55
N PRO A 196 8.06 -14.84 -1.29
CA PRO A 196 8.03 -13.66 -2.14
C PRO A 196 9.38 -12.93 -2.11
N ARG A 197 9.72 -12.23 -3.20
CA ARG A 197 10.82 -11.26 -3.20
C ARG A 197 10.38 -10.05 -2.39
N VAL A 198 11.07 -9.74 -1.29
CA VAL A 198 10.69 -8.63 -0.40
C VAL A 198 11.79 -7.59 -0.34
N LEU A 199 11.45 -6.34 -0.69
CA LEU A 199 12.27 -5.17 -0.45
C LEU A 199 11.92 -4.57 0.92
N ASP A 200 12.46 -5.17 1.98
CA ASP A 200 12.38 -4.62 3.33
C ASP A 200 13.42 -3.52 3.55
N GLY A 201 13.11 -2.59 4.45
CA GLY A 201 14.06 -1.60 4.97
C GLY A 201 13.85 -0.17 4.50
N LEU A 202 12.84 0.09 3.66
CA LEU A 202 12.45 1.46 3.35
C LEU A 202 11.71 2.09 4.54
N PRO A 203 12.08 3.31 4.97
CA PRO A 203 11.26 4.10 5.88
C PRO A 203 9.83 4.27 5.34
N HIS A 204 8.84 4.39 6.23
CA HIS A 204 7.48 4.74 5.80
C HIS A 204 7.48 6.12 5.12
N PRO A 205 6.86 6.30 3.93
CA PRO A 205 7.00 7.51 3.10
C PRO A 205 6.23 8.75 3.61
N SER A 206 5.57 8.66 4.76
CA SER A 206 4.80 9.77 5.34
C SER A 206 5.71 10.92 5.82
N GLY A 207 5.18 12.15 5.82
CA GLY A 207 5.90 13.34 6.27
C GLY A 207 6.42 13.24 7.72
N ALA A 208 5.76 12.47 8.59
CA ALA A 208 6.22 12.18 9.95
C ALA A 208 7.59 11.45 10.00
N ASN A 209 8.06 10.92 8.87
CA ASN A 209 9.35 10.24 8.74
C ASN A 209 10.37 11.06 7.93
N ALA A 210 10.13 12.35 7.68
CA ALA A 210 10.99 13.20 6.84
C ALA A 210 12.48 13.13 7.25
N GLU A 211 12.80 13.16 8.54
CA GLU A 211 14.20 13.04 9.00
C GLU A 211 14.81 11.67 8.65
N ARG A 212 14.05 10.58 8.86
CA ARG A 212 14.51 9.21 8.56
C ARG A 212 14.73 9.02 7.06
N ILE A 213 13.84 9.56 6.25
CA ILE A 213 13.93 9.55 4.78
C ILE A 213 15.16 10.34 4.34
N SER A 214 15.35 11.56 4.85
CA SER A 214 16.52 12.38 4.52
C SER A 214 17.84 11.69 4.87
N TYR A 215 17.93 11.04 6.03
CA TYR A 215 19.12 10.25 6.39
C TYR A 215 19.31 9.02 5.49
N PHE A 216 18.24 8.25 5.24
CA PHE A 216 18.27 7.09 4.34
C PHE A 216 18.81 7.44 2.93
N LEU A 217 18.36 8.58 2.41
CA LEU A 217 18.76 9.14 1.12
C LEU A 217 20.13 9.83 1.14
N GLY A 218 20.81 9.91 2.30
CA GLY A 218 22.12 10.57 2.42
C GLY A 218 22.07 12.10 2.38
N ARG A 219 20.88 12.70 2.51
CA ARG A 219 20.68 14.17 2.52
C ARG A 219 20.91 14.81 3.87
N LYS A 220 21.03 13.99 4.92
CA LYS A 220 21.30 14.44 6.29
C LYS A 220 22.42 13.59 6.89
N ALA A 221 23.41 14.23 7.50
CA ALA A 221 24.51 13.56 8.18
C ALA A 221 24.05 12.91 9.49
N ARG A 222 24.76 11.86 9.93
CA ARG A 222 24.42 11.10 11.14
C ARG A 222 24.46 11.97 12.39
N GLU A 223 25.43 12.88 12.46
CA GLU A 223 25.70 13.77 13.59
C GLU A 223 24.62 14.84 13.75
N ALA A 224 23.87 15.12 12.67
CA ALA A 224 22.79 16.11 12.65
C ALA A 224 21.42 15.52 13.01
N LEU A 225 21.33 14.20 13.25
CA LEU A 225 20.08 13.51 13.54
C LEU A 225 19.52 13.93 14.91
N SER A 226 18.19 14.08 14.98
CA SER A 226 17.52 14.26 16.27
C SER A 226 17.66 12.99 17.13
N PRO A 227 17.56 13.12 18.47
CA PRO A 227 17.56 11.96 19.38
C PRO A 227 16.44 10.94 19.12
N LYS A 228 15.41 11.31 18.33
CA LYS A 228 14.28 10.43 17.98
C LYS A 228 14.56 9.55 16.76
N THR A 229 15.72 9.73 16.11
CA THR A 229 16.10 8.98 14.91
C THR A 229 17.27 8.06 15.21
N ASN A 230 17.00 6.76 15.18
CA ASN A 230 18.01 5.72 15.37
C ASN A 230 18.74 5.46 14.03
N ALA A 231 19.94 6.05 13.88
CA ALA A 231 20.78 5.92 12.70
C ALA A 231 21.12 4.45 12.39
N ALA A 232 21.55 3.67 13.40
CA ALA A 232 21.96 2.29 13.22
C ALA A 232 20.83 1.39 12.69
N LYS A 233 19.59 1.65 13.12
CA LYS A 233 18.40 0.96 12.59
C LYS A 233 18.22 1.27 11.10
N ILE A 234 18.39 2.53 10.69
CA ILE A 234 18.24 2.95 9.29
C ILE A 234 19.39 2.41 8.43
N ASP A 235 20.62 2.42 8.93
CA ASP A 235 21.79 1.88 8.23
C ASP A 235 21.61 0.39 7.95
N SER A 236 21.22 -0.38 8.98
CA SER A 236 20.92 -1.81 8.86
C SER A 236 19.80 -2.07 7.86
N ALA A 237 18.75 -1.25 7.88
CA ALA A 237 17.63 -1.36 6.96
C ALA A 237 18.04 -1.07 5.50
N LYS A 238 18.87 -0.05 5.29
CA LYS A 238 19.43 0.30 3.97
C LYS A 238 20.34 -0.81 3.43
N ILE A 239 21.16 -1.43 4.27
CA ILE A 239 22.00 -2.56 3.87
C ILE A 239 21.13 -3.73 3.38
N ARG A 240 20.05 -4.07 4.09
CA ARG A 240 19.12 -5.12 3.65
C ARG A 240 18.50 -4.77 2.30
N ALA A 241 17.92 -3.56 2.17
CA ALA A 241 17.27 -3.12 0.94
C ALA A 241 18.21 -3.16 -0.28
N THR A 242 19.41 -2.60 -0.13
CA THR A 242 20.42 -2.58 -1.21
C THR A 242 20.99 -3.96 -1.53
N SER A 243 21.10 -4.85 -0.54
CA SER A 243 21.53 -6.24 -0.78
C SER A 243 20.49 -7.02 -1.58
N THR A 244 19.20 -6.87 -1.24
CA THR A 244 18.09 -7.43 -2.04
C THR A 244 18.16 -6.94 -3.48
N MET A 245 18.31 -5.64 -3.69
CA MET A 245 18.35 -5.08 -5.05
C MET A 245 19.60 -5.52 -5.83
N ARG A 246 20.77 -5.61 -5.18
CA ARG A 246 21.98 -6.15 -5.80
C ARG A 246 21.79 -7.59 -6.27
N ALA A 247 21.17 -8.44 -5.45
CA ALA A 247 20.88 -9.82 -5.84
C ALA A 247 19.93 -9.89 -7.05
N LEU A 248 18.92 -9.00 -7.12
CA LEU A 248 17.99 -8.93 -8.24
C LEU A 248 18.60 -8.39 -9.54
N LEU A 249 19.61 -7.52 -9.45
CA LEU A 249 20.32 -6.96 -10.60
C LEU A 249 21.42 -7.86 -11.15
N ALA A 250 21.82 -8.90 -10.40
CA ALA A 250 22.85 -9.85 -10.81
C ALA A 250 22.31 -11.04 -11.64
N VAL A 251 21.00 -11.10 -11.85
CA VAL A 251 20.28 -12.12 -12.63
C VAL A 251 19.83 -11.51 -13.94
#